data_AF-A0A7S0ANM8-F1
#
_entry.id   AF-A0A7S0ANM8-F1
#
_cell.length_a   1.000
_cell.length_b   1.000
_cell.length_c   1.000
_cell.angle_alpha   90.00
_cell.angle_beta   90.00
_cell.angle_gamma   90.00
#
_symmetry.space_group_name_H-M   'P 1'
#
loop_
_entity.id
_entity.type
_entity.pdbx_description
1 polymer ?
#
loop_
_entity_poly.entity_id
_entity_poly.type
_entity_poly.pdbx_seq_one_letter_code
_entity_poly.pdbx_strand_id
1 'polypeptide(L)'
;EEEMANAPPPKVAPGGSRYKDIVEVVGGGSSEGEEGSGGIRVAKAGDTVELRYKVLKLGKRSYDGLSGEGTVVFSRGYGLEDDEKKPGDTSFITTLGSPSLVAAISDGVLGMAPGSIRRISILPQMGWRLPGKQCDGGPGGSGAGGELKTDYVVVPTATMVNEETCFDKTKLPFPQRYDQQRRLAQRFDQSLIIEVELVAFS
;
A
#
# COMPACT_ATOMS: atom_id res chain seq x y z
N GLU A 1 11.96 4.87 -25.07
CA GLU A 1 12.20 5.86 -24.00
C GLU A 1 11.15 6.96 -23.91
N GLU A 2 10.34 7.23 -24.95
CA GLU A 2 9.33 8.31 -24.93
C GLU A 2 7.98 7.99 -24.24
N GLU A 3 7.62 6.72 -24.03
CA GLU A 3 6.31 6.37 -23.46
C GLU A 3 6.16 6.65 -21.94
N MET A 4 7.27 6.87 -21.22
CA MET A 4 7.26 6.99 -19.76
C MET A 4 7.24 8.44 -19.26
N ALA A 5 7.54 9.43 -20.11
CA ALA A 5 7.51 10.85 -19.75
C ALA A 5 6.09 11.45 -19.71
N ASN A 6 5.11 10.76 -20.30
CA ASN A 6 3.69 11.17 -20.33
C ASN A 6 2.79 10.31 -19.41
N ALA A 7 3.37 9.48 -18.54
CA ALA A 7 2.56 8.73 -17.59
C ALA A 7 1.85 9.71 -16.64
N PRO A 8 0.51 9.61 -16.46
CA PRO A 8 -0.22 10.54 -15.62
C PRO A 8 0.34 10.52 -14.20
N PRO A 9 0.40 11.70 -13.53
CA PRO A 9 0.90 11.78 -12.17
C PRO A 9 0.06 10.91 -11.24
N PRO A 10 0.65 10.37 -10.17
CA PRO A 10 -0.10 9.57 -9.22
C PRO A 10 -1.18 10.41 -8.54
N LYS A 11 -2.35 9.80 -8.38
CA LYS A 11 -3.52 10.38 -7.73
C LYS A 11 -3.33 10.35 -6.21
N VAL A 12 -4.11 11.16 -5.48
CA VAL A 12 -4.08 11.23 -4.01
C VAL A 12 -5.46 10.86 -3.49
N ALA A 13 -5.50 9.87 -2.60
CA ALA A 13 -6.72 9.44 -1.91
C ALA A 13 -7.09 10.43 -0.78
N PRO A 14 -8.34 10.43 -0.29
CA PRO A 14 -8.81 11.41 0.70
C PRO A 14 -7.95 11.50 1.97
N GLY A 15 -7.38 10.39 2.41
CA GLY A 15 -6.48 10.29 3.57
C GLY A 15 -5.01 10.61 3.27
N GLY A 16 -4.67 11.03 2.04
CA GLY A 16 -3.33 11.43 1.63
C GLY A 16 -2.49 10.32 1.00
N SER A 17 -3.02 9.09 0.86
CA SER A 17 -2.28 8.01 0.21
C SER A 17 -2.14 8.28 -1.28
N ARG A 18 -0.90 8.27 -1.78
CA ARG A 18 -0.63 8.36 -3.21
C ARG A 18 -0.90 7.01 -3.86
N TYR A 19 -1.59 7.01 -5.00
CA TYR A 19 -1.89 5.79 -5.73
C TYR A 19 -1.84 5.98 -7.25
N LYS A 20 -1.76 4.85 -7.95
CA LYS A 20 -1.79 4.77 -9.42
C LYS A 20 -2.61 3.56 -9.82
N ASP A 21 -3.63 3.79 -10.65
CA ASP A 21 -4.42 2.71 -11.24
C ASP A 21 -3.56 2.01 -12.31
N ILE A 22 -3.39 0.69 -12.17
CA ILE A 22 -2.70 -0.17 -13.15
C ILE A 22 -3.72 -0.76 -14.11
N VAL A 23 -4.85 -1.21 -13.55
CA VAL A 23 -6.02 -1.66 -14.30
C VAL A 23 -7.22 -0.94 -13.70
N GLU A 24 -7.85 -0.06 -14.48
CA GLU A 24 -9.06 0.64 -14.09
C GLU A 24 -10.26 -0.02 -14.78
N VAL A 25 -11.18 -0.57 -14.00
CA VAL A 25 -12.45 -1.07 -14.53
C VAL A 25 -13.43 0.08 -14.51
N VAL A 26 -13.50 0.80 -15.63
CA VAL A 26 -14.44 1.90 -15.80
C VAL A 26 -15.75 1.32 -16.30
N GLY A 27 -16.82 1.44 -15.49
CA GLY A 27 -18.17 1.29 -15.99
C GLY A 27 -18.41 2.43 -16.95
N GLY A 28 -18.66 2.13 -18.22
CA GLY A 28 -18.76 3.15 -19.27
C GLY A 28 -19.66 4.31 -18.85
N GLY A 29 -19.11 5.54 -18.88
CA GLY A 29 -19.89 6.75 -18.70
C GLY A 29 -19.29 7.75 -17.72
N SER A 30 -18.36 8.55 -18.22
CA SER A 30 -18.15 9.92 -17.75
C SER A 30 -19.39 10.78 -18.03
N SER A 31 -20.09 11.27 -17.02
CA SER A 31 -20.81 12.55 -17.03
C SER A 31 -21.54 12.80 -15.72
N GLU A 32 -21.49 14.04 -15.26
CA GLU A 32 -22.43 14.61 -14.29
C GLU A 32 -23.89 14.28 -14.69
N GLY A 33 -24.70 13.84 -13.73
CA GLY A 33 -26.15 13.79 -13.85
C GLY A 33 -26.78 12.39 -13.98
N GLU A 34 -27.79 12.18 -13.14
CA GLU A 34 -28.88 11.20 -13.21
C GLU A 34 -28.75 9.88 -12.44
N GLU A 35 -29.59 9.80 -11.41
CA GLU A 35 -29.92 8.64 -10.58
C GLU A 35 -30.63 7.56 -11.42
N GLY A 36 -30.13 6.32 -11.40
CA GLY A 36 -30.93 5.15 -11.78
C GLY A 36 -30.18 3.97 -12.41
N SER A 37 -29.58 3.14 -11.55
CA SER A 37 -29.37 1.69 -11.77
C SER A 37 -28.56 1.24 -12.99
N GLY A 38 -27.23 1.19 -12.83
CA GLY A 38 -26.30 0.59 -13.79
C GLY A 38 -24.81 0.88 -13.55
N GLY A 39 -24.48 1.67 -12.53
CA GLY A 39 -23.09 1.97 -12.17
C GLY A 39 -22.36 0.77 -11.56
N ILE A 40 -21.10 0.57 -11.94
CA ILE A 40 -20.23 -0.43 -11.30
C ILE A 40 -20.09 -0.09 -9.82
N ARG A 41 -20.37 -1.07 -8.95
CA ARG A 41 -20.19 -0.91 -7.49
C ARG A 41 -18.70 -0.67 -7.20
N VAL A 42 -18.41 0.46 -6.59
CA VAL A 42 -17.07 0.83 -6.12
C VAL A 42 -16.96 0.72 -4.60
N ALA A 43 -15.76 0.44 -4.12
CA ALA A 43 -15.48 0.25 -2.70
C ALA A 43 -15.57 1.56 -1.91
N LYS A 44 -16.24 1.48 -0.76
CA LYS A 44 -16.46 2.59 0.18
C LYS A 44 -15.96 2.21 1.57
N ALA A 45 -15.74 3.21 2.42
CA ALA A 45 -15.40 2.97 3.81
C ALA A 45 -16.50 2.15 4.50
N GLY A 46 -16.10 1.14 5.26
CA GLY A 46 -17.00 0.18 5.90
C GLY A 46 -17.37 -1.03 5.05
N ASP A 47 -17.07 -1.06 3.75
CA ASP A 47 -17.27 -2.26 2.93
C ASP A 47 -16.32 -3.38 3.37
N THR A 48 -16.84 -4.62 3.38
CA THR A 48 -16.01 -5.82 3.45
C THR A 48 -15.62 -6.23 2.03
N VAL A 49 -14.33 -6.34 1.79
CA VAL A 49 -13.75 -6.57 0.47
C VAL A 49 -12.80 -7.76 0.49
N GLU A 50 -12.74 -8.43 -0.66
CA GLU A 50 -11.79 -9.49 -0.93
C GLU A 50 -10.65 -8.94 -1.80
N LEU A 51 -9.42 -9.03 -1.29
CA LEU A 51 -8.24 -8.45 -1.91
C LEU A 51 -7.20 -9.53 -2.24
N ARG A 52 -6.50 -9.36 -3.35
CA ARG A 52 -5.18 -9.95 -3.58
C ARG A 52 -4.15 -8.85 -3.56
N TYR A 53 -2.98 -9.10 -3.00
CA TYR A 53 -1.96 -8.06 -2.91
C TYR A 53 -0.54 -8.59 -2.92
N LYS A 54 0.38 -7.71 -3.29
CA LYS A 54 1.81 -7.86 -3.04
C LYS A 54 2.38 -6.55 -2.51
N VAL A 55 3.18 -6.66 -1.46
CA VAL A 55 3.93 -5.56 -0.87
C VAL A 55 5.33 -5.59 -1.46
N LEU A 56 5.73 -4.47 -2.03
CA LEU A 56 6.94 -4.27 -2.80
C LEU A 56 7.82 -3.24 -2.10
N LYS A 57 9.13 -3.47 -2.14
CA LYS A 57 10.10 -2.42 -1.89
C LYS A 57 10.24 -1.55 -3.14
N LEU A 58 10.33 -0.24 -2.94
CA LEU A 58 10.59 0.71 -4.01
C LEU A 58 11.88 0.34 -4.77
N GLY A 59 11.77 0.16 -6.09
CA GLY A 59 12.94 -0.06 -6.94
C GLY A 59 13.73 1.21 -7.17
N LYS A 60 15.03 1.08 -7.44
CA LYS A 60 15.94 2.21 -7.74
C LYS A 60 15.54 3.00 -8.99
N ARG A 61 14.68 2.44 -9.86
CA ARG A 61 14.20 3.06 -11.10
C ARG A 61 12.77 3.59 -11.01
N SER A 62 12.25 3.78 -9.79
CA SER A 62 10.94 4.40 -9.56
C SER A 62 11.09 5.92 -9.49
N TYR A 63 10.71 6.63 -10.56
CA TYR A 63 10.84 8.10 -10.63
C TYR A 63 9.63 8.84 -10.01
N ASP A 64 8.44 8.22 -10.02
CA ASP A 64 7.21 8.78 -9.44
C ASP A 64 6.89 8.23 -8.03
N GLY A 65 7.70 7.28 -7.54
CA GLY A 65 7.54 6.62 -6.25
C GLY A 65 6.47 5.51 -6.22
N LEU A 66 5.93 5.12 -7.39
CA LEU A 66 4.85 4.12 -7.51
C LEU A 66 5.00 3.22 -8.75
N SER A 67 5.61 3.73 -9.81
CA SER A 67 5.96 3.01 -11.02
C SER A 67 7.32 2.32 -10.89
N GLY A 68 7.58 1.37 -11.78
CA GLY A 68 8.82 0.62 -11.81
C GLY A 68 8.74 -0.74 -11.14
N GLU A 69 9.78 -1.52 -11.34
CA GLU A 69 9.94 -2.85 -10.76
C GLU A 69 10.28 -2.73 -9.28
N GLY A 70 9.59 -3.50 -8.44
CA GLY A 70 9.82 -3.56 -7.01
C GLY A 70 10.10 -4.99 -6.59
N THR A 71 10.94 -5.18 -5.57
CA THR A 71 11.20 -6.51 -5.01
C THR A 71 10.08 -6.87 -4.04
N VAL A 72 9.47 -8.05 -4.20
CA VAL A 72 8.42 -8.53 -3.31
C VAL A 72 8.96 -8.75 -1.89
N VAL A 73 8.37 -8.05 -0.93
CA VAL A 73 8.59 -8.27 0.50
C VAL A 73 7.73 -9.46 0.96
N PHE A 74 6.43 -9.41 0.64
CA PHE A 74 5.48 -10.50 0.83
C PHE A 74 4.23 -10.29 -0.03
N SER A 75 3.48 -11.35 -0.27
CA SER A 75 2.24 -11.32 -1.06
C SER A 75 1.21 -12.31 -0.51
N ARG A 76 -0.04 -12.11 -0.90
CA ARG A 76 -1.15 -13.05 -0.69
C ARG A 76 -2.05 -13.03 -1.91
N GLY A 77 -2.39 -14.21 -2.43
CA GLY A 77 -3.16 -14.33 -3.67
C GLY A 77 -2.36 -14.19 -4.96
N TYR A 78 -1.03 -14.12 -4.87
CA TYR A 78 -0.11 -14.29 -5.99
C TYR A 78 0.94 -15.33 -5.59
N GLY A 79 1.40 -16.13 -6.56
CA GLY A 79 2.50 -17.08 -6.33
C GLY A 79 3.76 -16.36 -5.83
N LEU A 80 4.48 -16.98 -4.91
CA LEU A 80 5.81 -16.50 -4.50
C LEU A 80 6.86 -16.92 -5.53
N GLU A 81 7.80 -16.01 -5.81
CA GLU A 81 9.11 -16.19 -6.46
C GLU A 81 9.14 -16.72 -7.91
N ASP A 82 8.21 -17.56 -8.40
CA ASP A 82 8.22 -18.09 -9.79
C ASP A 82 6.93 -17.88 -10.60
N ASP A 83 5.81 -17.55 -9.97
CA ASP A 83 4.49 -17.43 -10.63
C ASP A 83 3.74 -16.15 -10.19
N GLU A 84 4.46 -15.03 -10.08
CA GLU A 84 3.91 -13.71 -9.70
C GLU A 84 2.81 -13.19 -10.65
N LYS A 85 2.72 -13.77 -11.85
CA LYS A 85 1.73 -13.44 -12.88
C LYS A 85 0.43 -14.25 -12.76
N LYS A 86 0.40 -15.28 -11.90
CA LYS A 86 -0.79 -16.11 -11.72
C LYS A 86 -1.50 -15.74 -10.41
N PRO A 87 -2.80 -15.40 -10.47
CA PRO A 87 -3.62 -15.31 -9.27
C PRO A 87 -3.60 -16.67 -8.57
N GLY A 88 -3.22 -16.68 -7.30
CA GLY A 88 -3.35 -17.84 -6.42
C GLY A 88 -4.76 -17.92 -5.82
N ASP A 89 -5.10 -19.11 -5.31
CA ASP A 89 -6.42 -19.42 -4.73
C ASP A 89 -6.67 -18.81 -3.34
N THR A 90 -5.76 -17.96 -2.83
CA THR A 90 -5.87 -17.38 -1.48
C THR A 90 -6.09 -15.88 -1.53
N SER A 91 -7.26 -15.41 -1.12
CA SER A 91 -7.55 -13.99 -0.98
C SER A 91 -7.43 -13.54 0.48
N PHE A 92 -7.42 -12.22 0.67
CA PHE A 92 -7.43 -11.56 1.96
C PHE A 92 -8.74 -10.77 2.09
N ILE A 93 -9.61 -11.23 2.99
CA ILE A 93 -10.88 -10.57 3.29
C ILE A 93 -10.64 -9.56 4.43
N THR A 94 -11.09 -8.33 4.24
CA THR A 94 -10.96 -7.27 5.24
C THR A 94 -12.06 -6.24 5.13
N THR A 95 -12.25 -5.43 6.17
CA THR A 95 -13.19 -4.32 6.18
C THR A 95 -12.44 -3.00 6.05
N LEU A 96 -12.79 -2.20 5.03
CA LEU A 96 -12.15 -0.92 4.77
C LEU A 96 -12.45 0.07 5.90
N GLY A 97 -11.41 0.71 6.43
CA GLY A 97 -11.52 1.59 7.60
C GLY A 97 -11.42 0.88 8.94
N SER A 98 -11.23 -0.45 8.98
CA SER A 98 -10.92 -1.16 10.22
C SER A 98 -9.61 -0.63 10.85
N PRO A 99 -9.56 -0.40 12.17
CA PRO A 99 -8.33 0.06 12.84
C PRO A 99 -7.20 -0.98 12.81
N SER A 100 -7.53 -2.27 12.58
CA SER A 100 -6.52 -3.32 12.39
C SER A 100 -5.95 -3.34 10.97
N LEU A 101 -6.56 -2.67 10.01
CA LEU A 101 -6.06 -2.59 8.64
C LEU A 101 -5.02 -1.46 8.52
N VAL A 102 -3.97 -1.72 7.74
CA VAL A 102 -2.99 -0.73 7.30
C VAL A 102 -3.73 0.46 6.69
N ALA A 103 -3.48 1.66 7.20
CA ALA A 103 -4.26 2.86 6.85
C ALA A 103 -4.17 3.17 5.35
N ALA A 104 -3.01 2.94 4.74
CA ALA A 104 -2.83 3.12 3.29
C ALA A 104 -3.77 2.24 2.45
N ILE A 105 -4.13 1.04 2.90
CA ILE A 105 -5.07 0.15 2.20
C ILE A 105 -6.50 0.67 2.38
N SER A 106 -6.88 1.00 3.62
CA SER A 106 -8.18 1.58 3.94
C SER A 106 -8.48 2.84 3.12
N ASP A 107 -7.47 3.66 2.86
CA ASP A 107 -7.58 4.90 2.10
C ASP A 107 -7.47 4.67 0.59
N GLY A 108 -6.43 3.94 0.15
CA GLY A 108 -6.12 3.79 -1.27
C GLY A 108 -7.04 2.84 -2.04
N VAL A 109 -7.78 1.94 -1.38
CA VAL A 109 -8.75 1.03 -2.04
C VAL A 109 -10.09 1.72 -2.32
N LEU A 110 -10.37 2.86 -1.69
CA LEU A 110 -11.62 3.58 -1.92
C LEU A 110 -11.79 3.96 -3.40
N GLY A 111 -13.00 3.75 -3.92
CA GLY A 111 -13.31 3.98 -5.32
C GLY A 111 -12.86 2.88 -6.28
N MET A 112 -12.20 1.82 -5.81
CA MET A 112 -11.87 0.65 -6.66
C MET A 112 -13.12 -0.15 -6.99
N ALA A 113 -13.20 -0.66 -8.22
CA ALA A 113 -14.20 -1.64 -8.65
C ALA A 113 -13.61 -3.06 -8.64
N PRO A 114 -14.42 -4.12 -8.47
CA PRO A 114 -13.97 -5.50 -8.67
C PRO A 114 -13.26 -5.68 -10.02
N GLY A 115 -12.12 -6.35 -10.02
CA GLY A 115 -11.22 -6.52 -11.16
C GLY A 115 -10.21 -5.39 -11.38
N SER A 116 -10.29 -4.28 -10.62
CA SER A 116 -9.28 -3.21 -10.71
C SER A 116 -8.01 -3.55 -9.94
N ILE A 117 -6.87 -3.08 -10.46
CA ILE A 117 -5.55 -3.22 -9.85
C ILE A 117 -4.97 -1.83 -9.63
N ARG A 118 -4.49 -1.57 -8.41
CA ARG A 118 -3.96 -0.28 -7.99
C ARG A 118 -2.67 -0.44 -7.23
N ARG A 119 -1.70 0.45 -7.48
CA ARG A 119 -0.51 0.62 -6.65
C ARG A 119 -0.71 1.76 -5.69
N ILE A 120 -0.50 1.51 -4.40
CA ILE A 120 -0.67 2.49 -3.33
C ILE A 120 0.65 2.62 -2.58
N SER A 121 1.03 3.86 -2.27
CA SER A 121 2.21 4.14 -1.47
C SER A 121 1.87 3.93 0.01
N ILE A 122 2.68 3.11 0.68
CA ILE A 122 2.62 2.90 2.12
C ILE A 122 3.76 3.71 2.74
N LEU A 123 3.40 4.87 3.29
CA LEU A 123 4.31 5.61 4.15
C LEU A 123 4.44 4.88 5.50
N PRO A 124 5.57 4.99 6.20
CA PRO A 124 5.78 4.29 7.47
C PRO A 124 4.63 4.49 8.47
N GLN A 125 4.16 5.74 8.65
CA GLN A 125 3.05 6.10 9.53
C GLN A 125 1.69 5.53 9.11
N MET A 126 1.54 5.12 7.87
CA MET A 126 0.29 4.52 7.34
C MET A 126 0.40 2.99 7.23
N GLY A 127 1.55 2.42 7.58
CA GLY A 127 1.91 1.01 7.45
C GLY A 127 1.97 0.27 8.77
N TRP A 128 3.10 -0.40 9.01
CA TRP A 128 3.37 -1.23 10.18
C TRP A 128 4.26 -0.55 11.22
N ARG A 129 4.39 0.78 11.18
CA ARG A 129 5.10 1.52 12.22
C ARG A 129 4.12 1.88 13.33
N LEU A 130 4.48 1.57 14.56
CA LEU A 130 3.71 1.98 15.74
C LEU A 130 3.62 3.52 15.79
N PRO A 131 2.46 4.07 16.17
CA PRO A 131 2.34 5.50 16.43
C PRO A 131 3.12 5.85 17.71
N GLY A 132 3.87 6.95 17.69
CA GLY A 132 4.54 7.45 18.89
C GLY A 132 5.77 8.27 18.56
N LYS A 133 6.10 9.24 19.43
CA LYS A 133 7.25 10.14 19.23
C LYS A 133 8.58 9.38 19.09
N GLN A 134 8.72 8.25 19.80
CA GLN A 134 9.92 7.40 19.70
C GLN A 134 10.06 6.67 18.34
N CYS A 135 8.96 6.56 17.59
CA CYS A 135 8.93 5.89 16.28
C CYS A 135 8.75 6.87 15.11
N ASP A 136 8.29 8.10 15.39
CA ASP A 136 7.97 9.11 14.38
C ASP A 136 9.16 9.99 13.95
N GLY A 137 10.31 9.86 14.63
CA GLY A 137 11.56 10.49 14.22
C GLY A 137 12.63 9.43 14.15
N GLY A 138 13.33 9.36 13.03
CA GLY A 138 14.53 8.56 12.91
C GLY A 138 15.58 8.86 14.02
N PRO A 139 16.74 8.24 13.92
CA PRO A 139 17.69 8.06 15.03
C PRO A 139 18.04 9.40 15.71
N GLY A 140 17.57 9.59 16.96
CA GLY A 140 17.65 10.86 17.70
C GLY A 140 16.32 11.55 18.05
N GLY A 141 15.18 10.84 17.94
CA GLY A 141 13.81 11.33 18.11
C GLY A 141 13.57 12.45 19.13
N SER A 142 13.54 13.69 18.62
CA SER A 142 13.02 14.91 19.28
C SER A 142 12.07 15.69 18.38
N GLY A 143 11.45 15.02 17.39
CA GLY A 143 10.53 15.67 16.46
C GLY A 143 9.14 15.85 17.06
N ALA A 144 8.52 17.00 16.84
CA ALA A 144 7.09 17.20 17.07
C ALA A 144 6.35 16.34 16.04
N GLY A 145 5.86 15.17 16.47
CA GLY A 145 5.27 14.17 15.59
C GLY A 145 4.30 14.77 14.57
N GLY A 146 4.45 14.38 13.30
CA GLY A 146 3.68 14.92 12.17
C GLY A 146 4.50 15.46 10.98
N GLU A 147 5.82 15.59 11.07
CA GLU A 147 6.64 16.01 9.92
C GLU A 147 6.99 14.82 9.00
N LEU A 148 6.30 14.75 7.86
CA LEU A 148 6.68 13.94 6.71
C LEU A 148 8.06 14.41 6.19
N LYS A 149 9.15 13.78 6.65
CA LYS A 149 10.46 13.98 6.04
C LYS A 149 10.54 13.18 4.74
N THR A 150 10.42 13.88 3.62
CA THR A 150 10.54 13.34 2.25
C THR A 150 11.97 13.01 1.86
N ASP A 151 12.96 13.35 2.68
CA ASP A 151 14.38 13.12 2.41
C ASP A 151 14.96 12.03 3.32
N TYR A 152 14.82 10.77 2.91
CA TYR A 152 15.59 9.67 3.48
C TYR A 152 16.54 9.09 2.43
N VAL A 153 17.66 9.80 2.20
CA VAL A 153 18.93 9.16 1.83
C VAL A 153 19.66 8.90 3.15
N VAL A 154 19.45 7.71 3.74
CA VAL A 154 20.05 7.37 5.04
C VAL A 154 21.55 7.10 4.88
N VAL A 155 22.35 8.02 5.41
CA VAL A 155 23.76 7.80 5.76
C VAL A 155 23.80 7.00 7.08
N PRO A 156 24.59 5.91 7.17
CA PRO A 156 24.52 4.99 8.31
C PRO A 156 25.33 5.54 9.51
N THR A 157 24.76 6.45 10.28
CA THR A 157 25.29 6.86 11.60
C THR A 157 24.17 7.09 12.58
N ALA A 158 23.55 5.99 12.98
CA ALA A 158 22.31 6.02 13.72
C ALA A 158 22.25 4.82 14.66
N THR A 159 22.25 5.10 15.96
CA THR A 159 21.97 4.14 17.02
C THR A 159 20.78 3.25 16.64
N MET A 160 20.99 1.94 16.54
CA MET A 160 19.96 0.93 16.37
C MET A 160 18.98 1.03 17.54
N VAL A 161 17.96 1.88 17.42
CA VAL A 161 16.75 1.75 18.22
C VAL A 161 16.22 0.36 17.88
N ASN A 162 16.10 -0.51 18.87
CA ASN A 162 15.67 -1.89 18.71
C ASN A 162 14.46 -1.94 17.76
N GLU A 163 14.69 -2.29 16.49
CA GLU A 163 13.79 -2.02 15.36
C GLU A 163 12.41 -2.66 15.58
N GLU A 164 12.37 -3.73 16.37
CA GLU A 164 11.14 -4.41 16.77
C GLU A 164 10.23 -3.58 17.68
N THR A 165 10.77 -2.62 18.42
CA THR A 165 10.01 -1.77 19.37
C THR A 165 9.02 -0.86 18.68
N CYS A 166 9.27 -0.52 17.41
CA CYS A 166 8.43 0.35 16.61
C CYS A 166 7.63 -0.42 15.55
N PHE A 167 7.73 -1.75 15.52
CA PHE A 167 7.07 -2.58 14.53
C PHE A 167 5.71 -3.08 15.05
N ASP A 168 4.64 -2.62 14.41
CA ASP A 168 3.27 -2.99 14.73
C ASP A 168 2.88 -4.31 14.04
N LYS A 169 2.97 -5.40 14.81
CA LYS A 169 2.58 -6.74 14.35
C LYS A 169 1.07 -6.97 14.33
N THR A 170 0.28 -6.03 14.87
CA THR A 170 -1.19 -6.15 14.93
C THR A 170 -1.87 -5.65 13.66
N LYS A 171 -1.14 -4.92 12.81
CA LYS A 171 -1.64 -4.39 11.54
C LYS A 171 -1.69 -5.45 10.47
N LEU A 172 -2.87 -5.56 9.86
CA LEU A 172 -3.14 -6.39 8.71
C LEU A 172 -3.00 -5.58 7.42
N PRO A 173 -2.57 -6.19 6.31
CA PRO A 173 -2.08 -7.57 6.23
C PRO A 173 -0.73 -7.74 6.93
N PHE A 174 -0.52 -8.88 7.59
CA PHE A 174 0.75 -9.23 8.22
C PHE A 174 1.24 -10.58 7.67
N PRO A 175 2.54 -10.70 7.30
CA PRO A 175 3.09 -11.95 6.79
C PRO A 175 3.02 -13.07 7.84
N GLN A 176 2.55 -14.25 7.42
CA GLN A 176 2.44 -15.41 8.31
C GLN A 176 3.74 -16.21 8.39
N ARG A 177 4.57 -16.15 7.36
CA ARG A 177 5.85 -16.89 7.31
C ARG A 177 6.98 -16.08 7.93
N TYR A 178 7.86 -16.77 8.66
CA TYR A 178 8.97 -16.15 9.39
C TYR A 178 9.95 -15.39 8.49
N ASP A 179 10.27 -15.92 7.31
CA ASP A 179 11.14 -15.27 6.32
C ASP A 179 10.56 -13.94 5.84
N GLN A 180 9.25 -13.91 5.54
CA GLN A 180 8.52 -12.72 5.15
C GLN A 180 8.41 -11.70 6.28
N GLN A 181 8.20 -12.17 7.52
CA GLN A 181 8.20 -11.31 8.71
C GLN A 181 9.55 -10.60 8.88
N ARG A 182 10.67 -11.31 8.69
CA ARG A 182 12.00 -10.69 8.71
C ARG A 182 12.20 -9.69 7.58
N ARG A 183 11.75 -10.00 6.36
CA ARG A 183 11.83 -9.06 5.22
C ARG A 183 11.05 -7.77 5.53
N LEU A 184 9.87 -7.87 6.14
CA LEU A 184 9.06 -6.72 6.52
C LEU A 184 9.67 -5.94 7.71
N ALA A 185 10.14 -6.63 8.75
CA ALA A 185 10.75 -6.01 9.93
C ALA A 185 12.01 -5.17 9.60
N GLN A 186 12.71 -5.49 8.51
CA GLN A 186 13.86 -4.70 8.03
C GLN A 186 13.46 -3.46 7.20
N ARG A 187 12.16 -3.24 6.95
CA ARG A 187 11.67 -2.28 5.96
C ARG A 187 10.39 -1.53 6.38
N PHE A 188 9.84 -1.80 7.56
CA PHE A 188 8.56 -1.20 8.00
C PHE A 188 8.65 0.33 8.20
N ASP A 189 9.88 0.83 8.38
CA ASP A 189 10.23 2.25 8.54
C ASP A 189 10.56 2.93 7.19
N GLN A 190 10.55 2.17 6.09
CA GLN A 190 10.75 2.67 4.73
C GLN A 190 9.40 2.88 4.03
N SER A 191 9.40 3.70 2.99
CA SER A 191 8.25 3.78 2.08
C SER A 191 8.16 2.50 1.25
N LEU A 192 7.02 1.84 1.31
CA LEU A 192 6.70 0.63 0.56
C LEU A 192 5.62 0.91 -0.48
N ILE A 193 5.41 -0.02 -1.40
CA ILE A 193 4.29 0.00 -2.34
C ILE A 193 3.45 -1.25 -2.05
N ILE A 194 2.14 -1.12 -2.09
CA ILE A 194 1.25 -2.27 -2.23
C ILE A 194 0.56 -2.22 -3.58
N GLU A 195 0.72 -3.27 -4.36
CA GLU A 195 -0.11 -3.52 -5.53
C GLU A 195 -1.27 -4.40 -5.08
N VAL A 196 -2.48 -3.89 -5.18
CA VAL A 196 -3.71 -4.52 -4.70
C VAL A 196 -4.69 -4.69 -5.85
N GLU A 197 -5.30 -5.86 -5.92
CA GLU A 197 -6.43 -6.19 -6.78
C GLU A 197 -7.68 -6.33 -5.90
N LEU A 198 -8.73 -5.59 -6.24
CA LEU A 198 -10.04 -5.78 -5.62
C LEU A 198 -10.74 -6.92 -6.34
N VAL A 199 -10.92 -8.07 -5.69
CA VAL A 199 -11.50 -9.27 -6.31
C VAL A 199 -13.02 -9.19 -6.29
N ALA A 200 -13.59 -8.95 -5.11
CA ALA A 200 -15.04 -8.95 -4.89
C ALA A 200 -15.41 -8.17 -3.62
N PHE A 201 -16.71 -7.94 -3.45
CA PHE A 201 -17.32 -7.55 -2.18
C PHE A 201 -17.77 -8.80 -1.44
N SER A 202 -17.52 -8.85 -0.13
CA SER A 202 -17.96 -9.94 0.74
C SER A 202 -19.21 -9.57 1.53
#